data_AF-A0A661IX88-F1
#
_entry.id   AF-A0A661IX88-F1
#
_cell.length_a   1.000
_cell.length_b   1.000
_cell.length_c   1.000
_cell.angle_alpha   90.00
_cell.angle_beta   90.00
_cell.angle_gamma   90.00
#
_symmetry.space_group_name_H-M   'P 1'
#
loop_
_entity.id
_entity.type
_entity.pdbx_description
1 polymer ?
#
loop_
_entity_poly.entity_id
_entity_poly.type
_entity_poly.pdbx_seq_one_letter_code
_entity_poly.pdbx_strand_id
1 'polypeptide(L)' 'MDFSLTLEQRDLKEAARQFARTEFLPEKAMEYELQESFPFDIYRKAGELGFLGVDFPQEVG' A
#
# COMPACT_ATOMS: atom_id res chain seq x y z
N MET A 1 -0.02 -28.76 -10.59
CA MET A 1 -0.59 -27.41 -10.38
C MET A 1 0.56 -26.49 -10.08
N ASP A 2 0.67 -25.38 -10.79
CA ASP A 2 1.70 -24.36 -10.52
C ASP A 2 1.12 -23.34 -9.53
N PHE A 3 1.88 -23.04 -8.48
CA PHE A 3 1.51 -22.12 -7.40
C PHE A 3 2.44 -20.88 -7.37
N SER A 4 3.29 -20.74 -8.38
CA SER A 4 4.13 -19.56 -8.53
C SER A 4 3.28 -18.33 -8.83
N LEU A 5 3.75 -17.18 -8.36
CA LEU A 5 3.13 -15.90 -8.70
C LEU A 5 3.42 -15.56 -10.16
N THR A 6 2.45 -14.94 -10.82
CA THR A 6 2.67 -14.32 -12.14
C THR A 6 3.69 -13.18 -12.02
N LEU A 7 4.24 -12.73 -13.16
CA LEU A 7 5.16 -11.59 -13.18
C LEU A 7 4.52 -10.34 -12.55
N GLU A 8 3.31 -10.01 -12.97
CA GLU A 8 2.56 -8.86 -12.44
C GLU A 8 2.33 -8.95 -10.93
N GLN A 9 1.98 -10.14 -10.41
CA GLN A 9 1.80 -10.35 -8.97
C GLN A 9 3.11 -10.19 -8.20
N ARG A 10 4.24 -10.60 -8.78
CA ARG A 10 5.56 -10.41 -8.17
C ARG A 10 5.96 -8.96 -8.13
N ASP A 11 5.71 -8.22 -9.21
CA ASP A 11 6.04 -6.81 -9.32
C ASP A 11 5.18 -5.99 -8.35
N LEU A 12 3.87 -6.27 -8.28
CA LEU A 12 2.96 -5.65 -7.30
C LEU A 12 3.41 -5.93 -5.86
N LYS A 13 3.80 -7.17 -5.56
CA LYS A 13 4.31 -7.55 -4.23
C LYS A 13 5.57 -6.79 -3.86
N GLU A 14 6.48 -6.59 -4.82
CA GLU A 14 7.72 -5.86 -4.57
C GLU A 14 7.46 -4.35 -4.39
N ALA A 15 6.62 -3.75 -5.23
CA ALA A 15 6.21 -2.35 -5.09
C ALA A 15 5.54 -2.09 -3.73
N ALA A 16 4.60 -2.95 -3.32
CA ALA A 16 3.93 -2.85 -2.02
C ALA A 16 4.92 -2.99 -0.86
N ARG A 17 5.90 -3.90 -0.97
CA ARG A 17 6.95 -4.08 0.04
C ARG A 17 7.82 -2.83 0.18
N GLN A 18 8.22 -2.22 -0.93
CA GLN A 18 9.04 -1.01 -0.93
C GLN A 18 8.28 0.15 -0.30
N PHE A 19 7.04 0.37 -0.73
CA PHE A 19 6.15 1.38 -0.14
C PHE A 19 5.98 1.20 1.36
N ALA A 20 5.69 -0.03 1.81
CA ALA A 20 5.51 -0.32 3.23
C ALA A 20 6.75 0.00 4.06
N ARG A 21 7.95 -0.36 3.57
CA ARG A 21 9.22 -0.07 4.24
C ARG A 21 9.55 1.43 4.33
N THR A 22 9.05 2.22 3.39
CA THR A 22 9.31 3.66 3.35
C THR A 22 8.30 4.45 4.19
N GLU A 23 7.01 4.07 4.16
CA GLU A 23 5.95 4.88 4.77
C GLU A 23 5.51 4.40 6.16
N PHE A 24 5.60 3.09 6.46
CA PHE A 24 5.11 2.51 7.71
C PHE A 24 6.24 2.39 8.73
N LEU A 25 6.79 3.54 9.11
CA LEU A 25 7.88 3.63 10.08
C LEU A 25 7.33 3.50 11.52
N PRO A 26 8.06 2.85 12.45
CA PRO A 26 7.63 2.70 13.85
C PRO A 26 7.28 4.02 14.53
N GLU A 27 8.02 5.08 14.24
CA GLU A 27 7.82 6.41 14.83
C GLU A 27 6.48 7.01 14.39
N LYS A 28 6.13 6.86 13.10
CA LYS A 28 4.83 7.27 12.57
C LYS A 28 3.70 6.48 13.21
N ALA A 29 3.86 5.15 13.32
CA ALA A 29 2.84 4.30 13.94
C ALA A 29 2.54 4.75 15.37
N MET A 30 3.59 5.01 16.16
CA MET A 30 3.46 5.51 17.53
C MET A 30 2.81 6.91 17.59
N GLU A 31 3.14 7.79 16.65
CA GLU A 31 2.51 9.12 16.55
C GLU A 31 1.00 9.01 16.33
N TYR A 32 0.55 8.22 15.35
CA TYR A 32 -0.88 8.05 15.06
C TYR A 32 -1.62 7.37 16.22
N GLU A 33 -0.98 6.40 16.89
CA GLU A 33 -1.57 5.73 18.06
C GLU A 33 -1.77 6.71 19.22
N LEU A 34 -0.76 7.51 19.56
CA LEU A 34 -0.84 8.51 20.64
C LEU A 34 -1.86 9.62 20.34
N GLN A 35 -2.02 9.98 19.07
CA GLN A 35 -2.97 11.01 18.64
C GLN A 35 -4.38 10.45 18.40
N GLU A 36 -4.57 9.14 18.48
CA GLU A 36 -5.80 8.44 18.07
C GLU A 36 -6.28 8.86 16.67
N SER A 37 -5.34 9.04 15.74
CA SER A 37 -5.60 9.63 14.43
C SER A 37 -5.38 8.65 13.28
N PHE A 38 -6.09 8.88 12.17
CA PHE A 38 -5.97 8.06 10.98
C PHE A 38 -4.87 8.61 10.05
N PRO A 39 -3.98 7.77 9.49
CA PRO A 39 -2.85 8.20 8.66
C PRO A 39 -3.28 8.55 7.22
N PHE A 40 -4.04 9.63 7.06
CA PHE A 40 -4.56 10.06 5.75
C PHE A 40 -3.47 10.40 4.72
N ASP A 41 -2.29 10.79 5.14
CA ASP A 41 -1.13 11.02 4.27
C ASP A 41 -0.64 9.71 3.63
N ILE A 42 -0.46 8.64 4.43
CA ILE A 42 -0.07 7.32 3.94
C ILE A 42 -1.18 6.74 3.05
N TYR A 43 -2.44 6.88 3.48
CA TYR A 43 -3.59 6.38 2.73
C TYR A 43 -3.69 7.03 1.34
N ARG A 44 -3.53 8.35 1.25
CA ARG A 44 -3.57 9.06 -0.04
C ARG A 44 -2.44 8.62 -0.96
N LYS A 45 -1.21 8.51 -0.45
CA LYS A 45 -0.07 8.01 -1.22
C LYS A 45 -0.30 6.59 -1.73
N ALA A 46 -0.90 5.72 -0.92
CA ALA A 46 -1.24 4.37 -1.34
C ALA A 46 -2.25 4.38 -2.51
N GLY A 47 -3.21 5.30 -2.50
CA GLY A 47 -4.14 5.52 -3.61
C GLY A 47 -3.45 6.03 -4.88
N GLU A 48 -2.56 7.01 -4.77
CA GLU A 48 -1.79 7.55 -5.90
C GLU A 48 -0.88 6.48 -6.56
N LEU A 49 -0.43 5.49 -5.79
CA LEU A 49 0.36 4.36 -6.28
C LEU A 49 -0.49 3.19 -6.80
N GLY A 50 -1.82 3.32 -6.77
CA GLY A 50 -2.75 2.30 -7.27
C GLY A 50 -2.88 1.07 -6.37
N PHE A 51 -2.48 1.15 -5.10
CA PHE A 51 -2.67 0.04 -4.15
C PHE A 51 -4.09 -0.05 -3.61
N LEU A 52 -4.89 1.01 -3.79
CA LEU A 52 -6.30 1.04 -3.42
C LEU A 52 -7.15 0.80 -4.66
N GLY A 53 -8.10 -0.12 -4.56
CA GLY A 53 -9.01 -0.45 -5.67
C GLY A 53 -8.36 -1.24 -6.81
N VAL A 54 -7.37 -2.09 -6.52
CA VAL A 54 -6.63 -2.91 -7.50
C VAL A 54 -7.56 -3.79 -8.36
N ASP A 55 -8.72 -4.14 -7.83
CA ASP A 55 -9.76 -4.96 -8.46
C ASP A 55 -10.80 -4.15 -9.25
N PHE A 56 -10.71 -2.82 -9.23
CA PHE A 56 -11.60 -1.94 -9.98
C PHE A 56 -11.02 -1.54 -11.34
N PRO A 57 -11.87 -1.34 -12.36
CA PRO A 57 -11.46 -0.72 -13.61
C PRO A 57 -10.92 0.70 -13.38
N GLN A 58 -9.98 1.12 -14.21
CA GLN A 58 -9.35 2.43 -14.09
C GLN A 58 -10.34 3.59 -14.32
N GLU A 59 -11.42 3.36 -15.07
CA GLU A 59 -12.42 4.38 -15.41
C GLU A 59 -13.28 4.81 -14.22
N VAL A 60 -13.27 4.05 -13.12
CA VAL A 60 -14.02 4.34 -11.89
C VAL A 60 -13.10 4.68 -10.70
N GLY A 61 -11.80 4.85 -10.98
CA GLY A 61 -10.75 5.20 -10.02
C GLY A 61 -10.39 6.68 -10.02
#